data_AF-A0A7C1YEZ5-F1
#
_entry.id   AF-A0A7C1YEZ5-F1
#
_cell.length_a   1.000
_cell.length_b   1.000
_cell.length_c   1.000
_cell.angle_alpha   90.00
_cell.angle_beta   90.00
_cell.angle_gamma   90.00
#
_symmetry.space_group_name_H-M   'P 1'
#
loop_
_entity.id
_entity.type
_entity.pdbx_description
1 polymer ?
#
loop_
_entity_poly.entity_id
_entity_poly.type
_entity_poly.pdbx_seq_one_letter_code
_entity_poly.pdbx_strand_id
1 'polypeptide(L)'
;MDSRNHGDVEAVLLTLRKLGFGGLIASRGSKERDRVVAMVASRILNPESKLAFSRSWENSTLGETLGIEGTCEDDLYAAMDWLYERQDIIEKKLAKRHLKPGDHVLYDLSSSYFEGQQCPLGKRGYSRDQKKASCRLISARPKTI
;
A
#
# COMPACT_ATOMS: atom_id res chain seq x y z
N MET A 1 27.90 -8.44 -16.63
CA MET A 1 27.79 -8.89 -15.24
C MET A 1 26.93 -7.86 -14.53
N ASP A 2 25.62 -8.07 -14.53
CA ASP A 2 24.69 -7.14 -13.89
C ASP A 2 24.73 -7.40 -12.39
N SER A 3 25.38 -6.50 -11.66
CA SER A 3 25.36 -6.44 -10.20
C SER A 3 23.94 -6.06 -9.76
N ARG A 4 23.05 -7.06 -9.66
CA ARG A 4 21.70 -6.87 -9.13
C ARG A 4 21.78 -6.39 -7.68
N ASN A 5 20.95 -5.41 -7.33
CA ASN A 5 20.83 -4.93 -5.96
C ASN A 5 20.31 -6.06 -5.05
N HIS A 6 21.21 -6.72 -4.32
CA HIS A 6 20.89 -7.86 -3.45
C HIS A 6 20.97 -7.50 -1.96
N GLY A 7 22.02 -6.78 -1.54
CA GLY A 7 22.22 -6.41 -0.13
C GLY A 7 21.08 -5.56 0.44
N ASP A 8 20.63 -4.55 -0.32
CA ASP A 8 19.56 -3.66 0.13
C ASP A 8 18.21 -4.40 0.21
N VAL A 9 17.95 -5.29 -0.75
CA VAL A 9 16.75 -6.14 -0.78
C VAL A 9 16.70 -7.02 0.46
N GLU A 10 17.81 -7.69 0.79
CA GLU A 10 17.87 -8.54 1.97
C GLU A 10 17.68 -7.75 3.27
N ALA A 11 18.30 -6.57 3.38
CA ALA A 11 18.17 -5.71 4.55
C ALA A 11 16.70 -5.27 4.78
N VAL A 12 16.01 -4.85 3.72
CA VAL A 12 14.59 -4.47 3.79
C VAL A 12 13.72 -5.66 4.17
N LEU A 13 13.89 -6.82 3.51
CA LEU A 13 13.10 -8.00 3.80
C LEU A 13 13.35 -8.53 5.22
N LEU A 14 14.60 -8.50 5.70
CA LEU A 14 14.93 -8.86 7.07
C LEU A 14 14.24 -7.93 8.07
N THR A 15 14.22 -6.63 7.79
CA THR A 15 13.55 -5.63 8.63
C THR A 15 12.05 -5.87 8.67
N LEU A 16 11.41 -6.11 7.51
CA LEU A 16 9.98 -6.44 7.43
C LEU A 16 9.64 -7.73 8.21
N ARG A 17 10.52 -8.75 8.14
CA ARG A 17 10.38 -9.98 8.95
C ARG A 17 10.48 -9.70 10.44
N LYS A 18 11.50 -8.96 10.88
CA LYS A 18 11.69 -8.57 12.30
C LYS A 18 10.51 -7.76 12.84
N LEU A 19 9.91 -6.91 12.01
CA LEU A 19 8.71 -6.16 12.35
C LEU A 19 7.44 -7.01 12.34
N GLY A 20 7.48 -8.26 11.86
CA GLY A 20 6.30 -9.10 11.72
C GLY A 20 5.31 -8.58 10.66
N PHE A 21 5.80 -7.82 9.68
CA PHE A 21 4.98 -7.12 8.70
C PHE A 21 4.07 -8.07 7.90
N GLY A 22 4.63 -9.18 7.40
CA GLY A 22 3.83 -10.19 6.68
C GLY A 22 2.64 -10.71 7.50
N GLY A 23 2.84 -10.95 8.81
CA GLY A 23 1.78 -11.40 9.72
C GLY A 23 0.72 -10.32 10.03
N LEU A 24 1.08 -9.03 9.93
CA LEU A 24 0.12 -7.94 9.98
C LEU A 24 -0.83 -8.03 8.77
N ILE A 25 -0.27 -8.20 7.56
CA ILE A 25 -1.04 -8.32 6.32
C ILE A 25 -1.92 -9.58 6.31
N ALA A 26 -1.33 -10.75 6.51
CA ALA A 26 -2.06 -12.02 6.62
C ALA A 26 -1.31 -13.03 7.48
N SER A 27 -2.03 -13.77 8.33
CA SER A 27 -1.44 -14.76 9.24
C SER A 27 -0.86 -15.96 8.48
N ARG A 28 -1.49 -16.39 7.39
CA ARG A 28 -1.01 -17.46 6.51
C ARG A 28 -0.25 -16.89 5.30
N GLY A 29 0.73 -17.66 4.82
CA GLY A 29 1.39 -17.38 3.55
C GLY A 29 0.42 -17.48 2.38
N SER A 30 0.51 -16.55 1.43
CA SER A 30 -0.27 -16.51 0.20
C SER A 30 0.45 -15.65 -0.83
N LYS A 31 0.21 -15.90 -2.11
CA LYS A 31 0.86 -15.14 -3.20
C LYS A 31 0.52 -13.65 -3.12
N GLU A 32 -0.72 -13.33 -2.73
CA GLU A 32 -1.19 -11.96 -2.56
C GLU A 32 -0.43 -11.26 -1.44
N ARG A 33 -0.23 -11.93 -0.29
CA ARG A 33 0.59 -11.40 0.81
C ARG A 33 2.01 -11.12 0.34
N ASP A 34 2.62 -12.05 -0.38
CA ASP A 34 4.02 -11.93 -0.78
C ASP A 34 4.19 -10.85 -1.87
N ARG A 35 3.22 -10.69 -2.78
CA ARG A 35 3.12 -9.55 -3.72
C ARG A 35 2.97 -8.21 -3.01
N VAL A 36 2.14 -8.13 -1.96
CA VAL A 36 2.01 -6.91 -1.14
C VAL A 36 3.33 -6.57 -0.43
N VAL A 37 3.98 -7.57 0.15
CA VAL A 37 5.31 -7.39 0.78
C VAL A 37 6.32 -6.90 -0.24
N ALA A 38 6.31 -7.43 -1.46
CA ALA A 38 7.18 -6.98 -2.55
C ALA A 38 6.91 -5.52 -2.94
N MET A 39 5.66 -5.13 -3.13
CA MET A 39 5.29 -3.74 -3.45
C MET A 39 5.78 -2.76 -2.37
N VAL A 40 5.63 -3.13 -1.09
CA VAL A 40 6.11 -2.30 0.03
C VAL A 40 7.63 -2.25 0.09
N ALA A 41 8.29 -3.41 -0.02
CA ALA A 41 9.75 -3.49 -0.02
C ALA A 41 10.35 -2.66 -1.16
N SER A 42 9.77 -2.75 -2.36
CA SER A 42 10.21 -1.95 -3.48
C SER A 42 9.99 -0.47 -3.28
N ARG A 43 8.88 -0.05 -2.66
CA ARG A 43 8.64 1.37 -2.37
C ARG A 43 9.68 1.94 -1.40
N ILE A 44 10.22 1.12 -0.50
CA ILE A 44 11.31 1.48 0.41
C ILE A 44 12.64 1.57 -0.33
N LEU A 45 12.93 0.59 -1.21
CA LEU A 45 14.18 0.51 -1.96
C LEU A 45 14.30 1.61 -3.02
N ASN A 46 13.24 1.80 -3.81
CA ASN A 46 13.15 2.76 -4.90
C ASN A 46 11.75 3.38 -4.89
N PRO A 47 11.57 4.62 -4.38
CA PRO A 47 10.27 5.27 -4.31
C PRO A 47 9.77 5.73 -5.69
N GLU A 48 9.49 4.78 -6.59
CA GLU A 48 8.96 5.01 -7.94
C GLU A 48 7.46 4.71 -8.03
N SER A 49 6.82 5.08 -9.14
CA SER A 49 5.39 4.84 -9.36
C SER A 49 5.07 3.33 -9.45
N LYS A 50 3.83 2.93 -9.15
CA LYS A 50 3.39 1.51 -9.23
C LYS A 50 3.62 0.87 -10.60
N LEU A 51 3.52 1.67 -11.68
CA LEU A 51 3.79 1.20 -13.04
C LEU A 51 5.29 1.04 -13.29
N ALA A 52 6.12 1.93 -12.74
CA ALA A 52 7.58 1.80 -12.80
C ALA A 52 8.07 0.58 -11.99
N PHE A 53 7.37 0.23 -10.90
CA PHE A 53 7.66 -0.98 -10.12
C PHE A 53 7.58 -2.27 -10.95
N SER A 54 6.57 -2.41 -11.81
CA SER A 54 6.45 -3.58 -12.72
C SER A 54 7.62 -3.73 -13.70
N ARG A 55 8.43 -2.67 -13.89
CA ARG A 55 9.60 -2.67 -14.77
C ARG A 55 10.92 -2.75 -14.00
N SER A 56 10.95 -2.36 -12.72
CA SER A 56 12.20 -2.27 -11.94
C SER A 56 12.54 -3.56 -11.18
N TRP A 57 11.55 -4.37 -10.82
CA TRP A 57 11.77 -5.62 -10.07
C TRP A 57 12.46 -6.75 -10.83
N GLU A 58 12.43 -6.75 -12.18
CA GLU A 58 13.22 -7.68 -13.02
C GLU A 58 14.72 -7.42 -12.91
N ASN A 59 15.11 -6.20 -12.53
CA ASN A 59 16.49 -5.79 -12.31
C ASN A 59 16.95 -5.98 -10.85
N SER A 60 16.13 -6.63 -10.02
CA SER A 60 16.38 -6.88 -8.60
C SER A 60 16.22 -8.36 -8.24
N THR A 61 16.79 -8.78 -7.11
CA THR A 61 16.56 -10.13 -6.56
C THR A 61 15.27 -10.26 -5.75
N LEU A 62 14.46 -9.18 -5.69
CA LEU A 62 13.23 -9.15 -4.91
C LEU A 62 12.18 -10.14 -5.45
N GLY A 63 12.10 -10.26 -6.78
CA GLY A 63 11.15 -11.17 -7.44
C GLY A 63 11.41 -12.64 -7.12
N GLU A 64 12.66 -13.05 -7.26
CA GLU A 64 13.17 -14.39 -6.93
C GLU A 64 12.97 -14.70 -5.43
N THR A 65 13.40 -13.78 -4.56
CA THR A 65 13.39 -13.99 -3.09
C THR A 65 11.98 -14.19 -2.53
N LEU A 66 10.96 -13.57 -3.15
CA LEU A 66 9.56 -13.69 -2.74
C LEU A 66 8.75 -14.66 -3.61
N GLY A 67 9.36 -15.31 -4.61
CA GLY A 67 8.68 -16.25 -5.50
C GLY A 67 7.55 -15.63 -6.32
N ILE A 68 7.71 -14.36 -6.70
CA ILE A 68 6.72 -13.58 -7.46
C ILE A 68 7.17 -13.33 -8.91
N GLU A 69 8.17 -14.08 -9.39
CA GLU A 69 8.61 -14.04 -10.77
C GLU A 69 7.43 -14.31 -11.73
N GLY A 70 7.37 -13.56 -12.84
CA GLY A 70 6.28 -13.65 -13.81
C GLY A 70 4.95 -13.02 -13.37
N THR A 71 4.90 -12.32 -12.23
CA THR A 71 3.75 -11.52 -11.83
C THR A 71 3.57 -10.35 -12.81
N CYS A 72 2.37 -10.19 -13.36
CA CYS A 72 2.06 -9.05 -14.25
C CYS A 72 1.40 -7.89 -13.48
N GLU A 73 1.10 -6.81 -14.18
CA GLU A 73 0.41 -5.64 -13.60
C GLU A 73 -0.97 -6.01 -13.01
N ASP A 74 -1.75 -6.85 -13.69
CA ASP A 74 -3.08 -7.26 -13.23
C ASP A 74 -3.03 -8.05 -11.92
N ASP A 75 -2.02 -8.91 -11.75
CA ASP A 75 -1.79 -9.64 -10.50
C ASP A 75 -1.51 -8.68 -9.33
N LEU A 76 -0.83 -7.56 -9.59
CA LEU A 76 -0.56 -6.53 -8.58
C LEU A 76 -1.84 -5.78 -8.22
N TYR A 77 -2.68 -5.44 -9.19
CA TYR A 77 -4.00 -4.87 -8.91
C TYR A 77 -4.87 -5.82 -8.11
N ALA A 78 -4.93 -7.10 -8.49
CA ALA A 78 -5.67 -8.11 -7.74
C ALA A 78 -5.14 -8.24 -6.29
N ALA A 79 -3.82 -8.18 -6.08
CA ALA A 79 -3.23 -8.18 -4.75
C ALA A 79 -3.57 -6.91 -3.94
N MET A 80 -3.73 -5.75 -4.60
CA MET A 80 -4.17 -4.51 -3.95
C MET A 80 -5.66 -4.55 -3.57
N ASP A 81 -6.52 -5.11 -4.42
CA ASP A 81 -7.93 -5.31 -4.09
C ASP A 81 -8.08 -6.26 -2.90
N TRP A 82 -7.32 -7.37 -2.93
CA TRP A 82 -7.21 -8.31 -1.82
C TRP A 82 -6.72 -7.63 -0.53
N LEU A 83 -5.74 -6.72 -0.63
CA LEU A 83 -5.25 -5.96 0.52
C LEU A 83 -6.32 -5.01 1.07
N TYR A 84 -7.08 -4.36 0.17
CA TYR A 84 -8.12 -3.42 0.53
C TYR A 84 -9.23 -4.06 1.36
N GLU A 85 -9.66 -5.27 0.99
CA GLU A 85 -10.63 -6.06 1.78
C GLU A 85 -10.19 -6.32 3.22
N ARG A 86 -8.87 -6.32 3.46
CA ARG A 86 -8.26 -6.62 4.77
C ARG A 86 -7.94 -5.38 5.58
N GLN A 87 -8.22 -4.18 5.05
CA GLN A 87 -7.88 -2.91 5.66
C GLN A 87 -8.31 -2.86 7.14
N ASP A 88 -9.57 -3.15 7.44
CA ASP A 88 -10.12 -3.04 8.80
C ASP A 88 -9.44 -4.00 9.78
N ILE A 89 -9.06 -5.20 9.34
CA ILE A 89 -8.35 -6.18 10.18
C ILE A 89 -6.92 -5.71 10.45
N ILE A 90 -6.24 -5.20 9.42
CA ILE A 90 -4.87 -4.70 9.52
C ILE A 90 -4.82 -3.48 10.46
N GLU A 91 -5.75 -2.53 10.29
CA GLU A 91 -5.87 -1.34 11.14
C GLU A 91 -6.10 -1.72 12.60
N LYS A 92 -6.99 -2.68 12.89
CA LYS A 92 -7.22 -3.19 14.26
C LYS A 92 -5.96 -3.82 14.86
N LYS A 93 -5.19 -4.59 14.08
CA LYS A 93 -3.91 -5.15 14.55
C LYS A 93 -2.89 -4.07 14.86
N LEU A 94 -2.79 -3.04 14.00
CA LEU A 94 -1.88 -1.91 14.19
C LEU A 94 -2.28 -1.09 15.42
N ALA A 95 -3.56 -0.76 15.56
CA ALA A 95 -4.10 -0.07 16.72
C ALA A 95 -3.79 -0.85 18.01
N LYS A 96 -4.08 -2.15 18.05
CA LYS A 96 -3.78 -2.99 19.23
C LYS A 96 -2.27 -3.04 19.56
N ARG A 97 -1.40 -2.96 18.55
CA ARG A 97 0.05 -3.04 18.73
C ARG A 97 0.65 -1.72 19.22
N HIS A 98 0.11 -0.60 18.79
CA HIS A 98 0.76 0.71 18.92
C HIS A 98 -0.03 1.73 19.73
N LEU A 99 -1.32 1.51 20.00
CA LEU A 99 -2.19 2.43 20.71
C LEU A 99 -2.68 1.82 22.02
N LYS A 100 -2.77 2.67 23.04
CA LYS A 100 -3.40 2.42 24.33
C LYS A 100 -4.58 3.37 24.54
N PRO A 101 -5.55 3.02 25.41
CA PRO A 101 -6.61 3.94 25.78
C PRO A 101 -6.01 5.27 26.29
N GLY A 102 -6.41 6.38 25.67
CA GLY A 102 -5.90 7.72 25.96
C GLY A 102 -4.79 8.23 25.03
N ASP A 103 -4.27 7.40 24.10
CA ASP A 103 -3.31 7.85 23.11
C ASP A 103 -3.97 8.76 22.05
N HIS A 104 -3.22 9.77 21.60
CA HIS A 104 -3.65 10.65 20.52
C HIS A 104 -3.12 10.15 19.17
N VAL A 105 -4.02 9.96 18.20
CA VAL A 105 -3.67 9.63 16.82
C VAL A 105 -3.77 10.88 15.97
N LEU A 106 -2.64 11.30 15.39
CA LEU A 106 -2.62 12.34 14.37
C LEU A 106 -2.82 11.68 13.02
N TYR A 107 -3.89 12.05 12.33
CA TYR A 107 -4.20 11.59 10.99
C TYR A 107 -4.08 12.76 10.00
N ASP A 108 -3.39 12.52 8.88
CA ASP A 108 -3.34 13.48 7.78
C ASP A 108 -4.69 13.53 7.07
N LEU A 109 -5.39 14.66 7.23
CA LEU A 109 -6.69 14.91 6.62
C LEU A 109 -6.57 15.46 5.19
N SER A 110 -5.58 15.00 4.42
CA SER A 110 -5.39 15.44 3.04
C SER A 110 -6.62 15.05 2.20
N SER A 111 -7.30 16.07 1.66
CA SER A 111 -8.42 15.89 0.74
C SER A 111 -7.95 16.11 -0.70
N SER A 112 -8.29 15.17 -1.59
CA SER A 112 -8.07 15.35 -3.03
C SER A 112 -9.40 15.72 -3.71
N TYR A 113 -9.36 16.72 -4.59
CA TYR A 113 -10.50 17.13 -5.39
C TYR A 113 -10.21 16.95 -6.88
N PHE A 114 -11.23 16.56 -7.64
CA PHE A 114 -11.17 16.46 -9.08
C PHE A 114 -11.99 17.59 -9.70
N GLU A 115 -11.38 18.28 -10.68
CA GLU A 115 -12.05 19.24 -11.56
C GLU A 115 -12.33 18.56 -12.90
N GLY A 116 -13.57 18.64 -13.39
CA GLY A 116 -13.97 18.03 -14.65
C GLY A 116 -15.50 17.96 -14.82
N GLN A 117 -15.98 17.89 -16.06
CA GLN A 117 -17.43 17.88 -16.35
C GLN A 117 -18.08 16.52 -16.02
N GLN A 118 -17.43 15.40 -16.34
CA GLN A 118 -17.96 14.05 -16.15
C GLN A 118 -16.85 13.06 -15.80
N CYS A 119 -16.92 12.47 -14.60
CA CYS A 119 -16.07 11.35 -14.20
C CYS A 119 -16.98 10.19 -13.78
N PRO A 120 -17.04 9.08 -14.54
CA PRO A 120 -17.90 7.93 -14.24
C PRO A 120 -17.62 7.30 -12.87
N LEU A 121 -16.37 7.39 -12.39
CA LEU A 121 -15.92 6.87 -11.10
C LEU A 121 -16.00 7.92 -9.97
N GLY A 122 -16.26 9.18 -10.31
CA GLY A 122 -16.26 10.30 -9.39
C GLY A 122 -17.63 10.51 -8.73
N LYS A 123 -17.72 10.18 -7.44
CA LYS A 123 -18.88 10.53 -6.60
C LYS A 123 -18.61 11.84 -5.85
N ARG A 124 -19.66 12.63 -5.58
CA ARG A 124 -19.56 13.82 -4.73
C ARG A 124 -19.37 13.38 -3.27
N GLY A 125 -18.19 13.66 -2.72
CA GLY A 125 -17.89 13.53 -1.29
C GLY A 125 -18.06 14.84 -0.52
N TYR A 126 -17.75 14.79 0.78
CA TYR A 126 -17.78 15.94 1.68
C TYR A 126 -16.57 16.86 1.42
N SER A 127 -16.86 18.13 1.09
CA SER A 127 -15.86 19.20 0.94
C SER A 127 -15.55 19.81 2.30
N ARG A 128 -14.37 19.52 2.87
CA ARG A 128 -13.95 20.19 4.12
C ARG A 128 -13.60 21.65 3.88
N ASP A 129 -12.94 21.94 2.76
CA ASP A 129 -12.45 23.29 2.43
C ASP A 129 -13.56 24.21 1.89
N GLN A 130 -14.83 23.78 2.00
CA GLN A 130 -16.03 24.48 1.49
C GLN A 130 -15.91 24.94 0.01
N LYS A 131 -15.07 24.26 -0.79
CA LYS A 131 -14.92 24.57 -2.22
C LYS A 131 -16.24 24.34 -2.96
N LYS A 132 -16.61 25.32 -3.80
CA LYS A 132 -17.90 25.40 -4.52
C LYS A 132 -18.14 24.21 -5.45
N ALA A 133 -19.43 23.94 -5.66
CA ALA A 133 -20.06 22.71 -6.16
C ALA A 133 -19.69 22.19 -7.57
N SER A 134 -18.74 22.80 -8.29
CA SER A 134 -18.28 22.24 -9.58
C SER A 134 -17.31 21.07 -9.42
N CYS A 135 -16.66 20.94 -8.25
CA CYS A 135 -15.63 19.93 -8.01
C CYS A 135 -16.22 18.63 -7.44
N ARG A 136 -15.84 17.48 -7.99
CA ARG A 136 -16.16 16.16 -7.42
C ARG A 136 -15.02 15.79 -6.47
N LEU A 137 -15.26 15.95 -5.17
CA LEU A 137 -14.29 15.63 -4.12
C LEU A 137 -14.38 14.15 -3.71
N ILE A 138 -13.22 13.52 -3.50
CA ILE A 138 -13.11 12.23 -2.80
C ILE A 138 -12.34 12.52 -1.52
N SER A 139 -13.04 12.61 -0.39
CA SER A 139 -12.42 12.78 0.93
C SER A 139 -12.31 11.43 1.64
N ALA A 140 -11.19 11.23 2.34
CA ALA A 140 -11.03 10.10 3.24
C ALA A 140 -12.07 10.20 4.38
N ARG A 141 -12.79 9.10 4.65
CA ARG A 141 -13.72 9.04 5.77
C ARG A 141 -12.90 9.00 7.07
N PRO A 142 -13.20 9.87 8.06
CA PRO A 142 -12.62 9.71 9.39
C PRO A 142 -13.08 8.37 9.95
N LYS A 143 -12.14 7.46 10.23
CA LYS A 143 -12.42 6.21 10.94
C LYS A 143 -12.23 6.46 12.43
N THR A 144 -13.27 6.20 13.21
CA THR A 144 -13.16 6.10 14.67
C THR A 144 -12.53 4.74 14.98
N ILE A 145 -11.38 4.75 15.66
CA ILE A 145 -10.68 3.54 16.11
C ILE A 145 -11.38 2.96 17.34
#